data_AF-A0A8C9N215-F1
#
_entry.id   AF-A0A8C9N215-F1
#
_cell.length_a   1.000
_cell.length_b   1.000
_cell.length_c   1.000
_cell.angle_alpha   90.00
_cell.angle_beta   90.00
_cell.angle_gamma   90.00
#
_symmetry.space_group_name_H-M   'P 1'
#
loop_
_entity.id
_entity.type
_entity.pdbx_description
1 polymer ?
#
loop_
_entity_poly.entity_id
_entity_poly.type
_entity_poly.pdbx_seq_one_letter_code
_entity_poly.pdbx_strand_id
1 'polypeptide(L)'
;MDPDFLNAFTQPSTLDRFLTEDIIAKGEKRKLIKPTSSNNPKLEELKLFLTEWINRTLKEEHIVVKSLEEDLYDGLVLHHLLENLGSLKLDVEKIALTEKKQRKKLSVILDVLAKCLQLEESQLKWSVESILAKDLLSTLHLLVAIAKHFEPTLALPPNVQVETITIETTSRGLKTSKAVEYITENKENIEAQSKDDAFDELFSCAPDKLDATKKFSDGVILLLLIGQLEGYFLNLRNFFLTPASTMEMLHNVNLALELLAEGGLLNFSVNSEDIVNGDMKAIMRVLYCLYSKYRTEEE
;
A
#
# COMPACT_ATOMS: atom_id res chain seq x y z
N MET A 1 -15.89 -24.19 20.72
CA MET A 1 -14.69 -23.41 20.36
C MET A 1 -14.14 -23.99 19.09
N ASP A 2 -13.78 -23.14 18.13
CA ASP A 2 -13.20 -23.57 16.85
C ASP A 2 -11.83 -24.24 17.10
N PRO A 3 -11.56 -25.47 16.61
CA PRO A 3 -10.25 -26.11 16.77
C PRO A 3 -9.09 -25.28 16.19
N ASP A 4 -9.37 -24.40 15.23
CA ASP A 4 -8.39 -23.44 14.70
C ASP A 4 -8.04 -22.32 15.69
N PHE A 5 -8.91 -22.02 16.66
CA PHE A 5 -8.68 -21.02 17.71
C PHE A 5 -7.61 -21.49 18.69
N LEU A 6 -7.63 -22.77 19.09
CA LEU A 6 -6.64 -23.33 20.02
C LEU A 6 -5.27 -23.54 19.35
N ASN A 7 -5.26 -23.87 18.05
CA ASN A 7 -4.02 -24.06 17.29
C ASN A 7 -3.31 -22.74 16.94
N ALA A 8 -4.00 -21.59 17.03
CA ALA A 8 -3.41 -20.28 16.78
C ALA A 8 -2.53 -19.77 17.94
N PHE A 9 -2.73 -20.29 19.15
CA PHE A 9 -1.98 -19.88 20.35
C PHE A 9 -1.18 -21.08 20.88
N THR A 10 0.05 -21.23 20.39
CA THR A 10 0.96 -22.29 20.86
C THR A 10 1.54 -22.02 22.26
N GLN A 11 1.26 -20.86 22.87
CA GLN A 11 1.68 -20.50 24.22
C GLN A 11 0.49 -20.04 25.08
N PRO A 12 0.27 -20.63 26.28
CA PRO A 12 -0.82 -20.25 27.19
C PRO A 12 -0.79 -18.78 27.62
N SER A 13 0.40 -18.18 27.72
CA SER A 13 0.61 -16.79 28.16
C SER A 13 0.06 -15.76 27.18
N THR A 14 0.10 -16.03 25.88
CA THR A 14 -0.44 -15.14 24.83
C THR A 14 -1.96 -15.13 24.84
N LEU A 15 -2.57 -16.28 25.15
CA LEU A 15 -4.02 -16.43 25.31
C LEU A 15 -4.49 -15.80 26.63
N ASP A 16 -3.74 -15.96 27.72
CA ASP A 16 -4.06 -15.34 29.00
C ASP A 16 -4.01 -13.81 28.89
N ARG A 17 -2.95 -13.23 28.30
CA ARG A 17 -2.87 -11.78 28.04
C ARG A 17 -4.00 -11.29 27.13
N PHE A 18 -4.43 -12.10 26.17
CA PHE A 18 -5.55 -11.80 25.28
C PHE A 18 -6.93 -11.84 25.97
N LEU A 19 -7.09 -12.69 26.99
CA LEU A 19 -8.35 -12.85 27.72
C LEU A 19 -8.43 -11.98 28.99
N THR A 20 -7.29 -11.52 29.52
CA THR A 20 -7.23 -10.79 30.81
C THR A 20 -7.21 -9.27 30.69
N GLU A 21 -6.88 -8.70 29.52
CA GLU A 21 -6.97 -7.24 29.30
C GLU A 21 -8.12 -6.91 28.33
N ASP A 22 -9.24 -6.58 28.98
CA ASP A 22 -10.51 -6.08 28.46
C ASP A 22 -11.27 -7.02 27.51
N ILE A 23 -12.45 -7.43 27.98
CA ILE A 23 -13.53 -8.05 27.19
C ILE A 23 -13.71 -7.22 25.92
N ILE A 24 -13.20 -7.74 24.80
CA ILE A 24 -13.33 -7.13 23.47
C ILE A 24 -14.78 -6.70 23.29
N ALA A 25 -15.00 -5.39 23.13
CA ALA A 25 -16.34 -4.85 23.06
C ALA A 25 -17.08 -5.46 21.85
N LYS A 26 -18.40 -5.63 21.96
CA LYS A 26 -19.19 -6.28 20.91
C LYS A 26 -19.03 -5.52 19.57
N GLY A 27 -18.40 -6.18 18.58
CA GLY A 27 -18.10 -5.61 17.26
C GLY A 27 -16.64 -5.15 17.04
N GLU A 28 -15.78 -5.18 18.07
CA GLU A 28 -14.38 -4.79 17.95
C GLU A 28 -13.56 -5.89 17.22
N LYS A 29 -12.68 -5.46 16.31
CA LYS A 29 -11.81 -6.32 15.50
C LYS A 29 -10.37 -6.10 15.94
N ARG A 30 -9.67 -7.15 16.36
CA ARG A 30 -8.24 -7.09 16.66
C ARG A 30 -7.45 -7.94 15.69
N LYS A 31 -6.38 -7.38 15.13
CA LYS A 31 -5.50 -8.01 14.16
C LYS A 31 -4.16 -8.32 14.83
N LEU A 32 -3.73 -9.58 14.77
CA LEU A 32 -2.50 -10.05 15.39
C LEU A 32 -1.62 -10.74 14.36
N ILE A 33 -0.30 -10.60 14.50
CA ILE A 33 0.66 -11.38 13.72
C ILE A 33 0.59 -12.83 14.20
N LYS A 34 0.52 -13.78 13.26
CA LYS A 34 0.60 -15.20 13.61
C LYS A 34 1.98 -15.56 14.17
N PRO A 35 2.06 -16.42 15.21
CA PRO A 35 3.34 -16.90 15.74
C PRO A 35 4.23 -17.58 14.69
N THR A 36 3.65 -18.19 13.65
CA THR A 36 4.40 -18.78 12.53
C THR A 36 5.14 -17.72 11.69
N SER A 37 4.63 -16.50 11.64
CA SER A 37 5.29 -15.35 10.98
C SER A 37 6.29 -14.63 11.88
N SER A 38 6.26 -14.84 13.20
CA SER A 38 7.26 -14.29 14.12
C SER A 38 8.68 -14.81 13.85
N ASN A 39 8.82 -15.96 13.18
CA ASN A 39 10.12 -16.52 12.75
C ASN A 39 10.47 -16.16 11.30
N ASN A 40 9.78 -15.19 10.68
CA ASN A 40 10.05 -14.79 9.30
C ASN A 40 11.39 -14.01 9.22
N PRO A 41 12.40 -14.51 8.49
CA PRO A 41 13.70 -13.83 8.41
C PRO A 41 13.62 -12.44 7.80
N LYS A 42 12.68 -12.19 6.86
CA LYS A 42 12.48 -10.85 6.27
C LYS A 42 11.88 -9.85 7.27
N LEU A 43 11.05 -10.34 8.20
CA LEU A 43 10.47 -9.49 9.24
C LEU A 43 11.56 -9.06 10.22
N GLU A 44 12.44 -9.98 10.62
CA GLU A 44 13.58 -9.67 11.49
C GLU A 44 14.60 -8.74 10.80
N GLU A 45 14.86 -8.95 9.51
CA GLU A 45 15.65 -8.02 8.69
C GLU A 45 15.05 -6.61 8.71
N LEU A 46 13.74 -6.48 8.50
CA LEU A 46 13.05 -5.18 8.56
C LEU A 46 13.15 -4.53 9.94
N LYS A 47 12.94 -5.31 11.01
CA LYS A 47 13.05 -4.80 12.39
C LYS A 47 14.46 -4.28 12.67
N LEU A 48 15.49 -5.04 12.27
CA LEU A 48 16.88 -4.63 12.43
C LEU A 48 17.17 -3.37 11.62
N PHE A 49 16.76 -3.34 10.36
CA PHE A 49 16.94 -2.19 9.47
C PHE A 49 16.32 -0.91 10.05
N LEU A 50 15.06 -0.98 10.51
CA LEU A 50 14.38 0.17 11.11
C LEU A 50 15.03 0.59 12.43
N THR A 51 15.50 -0.36 13.23
CA THR A 51 16.22 -0.06 14.48
C THR A 51 17.54 0.67 14.20
N GLU A 52 18.32 0.20 13.24
CA GLU A 52 19.57 0.85 12.82
C GLU A 52 19.32 2.24 12.22
N TRP A 53 18.27 2.38 11.42
CA TRP A 53 17.87 3.67 10.86
C TRP A 53 17.48 4.67 11.95
N ILE A 54 16.63 4.29 12.91
CA ILE A 54 16.25 5.17 14.03
C ILE A 54 17.48 5.55 14.86
N ASN A 55 18.33 4.58 15.21
CA ASN A 55 19.54 4.83 15.99
C ASN A 55 20.55 5.73 15.27
N ARG A 56 20.66 5.61 13.94
CA ARG A 56 21.48 6.52 13.12
C ARG A 56 20.89 7.92 13.13
N THR A 57 19.57 8.03 13.02
CA THR A 57 18.86 9.31 12.98
C THR A 57 18.92 10.03 14.32
N LEU A 58 18.81 9.31 15.45
CA LEU A 58 18.76 9.89 16.80
C LEU A 58 20.10 9.84 17.55
N LYS A 59 21.20 9.74 16.81
CA LYS A 59 22.53 9.57 17.37
C LYS A 59 22.97 10.78 18.20
N GLU A 60 22.64 11.98 17.74
CA GLU A 60 23.02 13.24 18.40
C GLU A 60 22.22 13.49 19.68
N GLU A 61 21.01 12.93 19.76
CA GLU A 61 20.13 12.97 20.94
C GLU A 61 20.49 11.90 21.98
N HIS A 62 21.49 11.05 21.70
CA HIS A 62 21.91 9.92 22.55
C HIS A 62 20.78 8.92 22.87
N ILE A 63 19.84 8.75 21.94
CA ILE A 63 18.75 7.76 22.07
C ILE A 63 19.20 6.46 21.40
N VAL A 64 19.00 5.33 22.09
CA VAL A 64 19.33 4.00 21.57
C VAL A 64 18.12 3.09 21.72
N VAL A 65 17.55 2.72 20.59
CA VAL A 65 16.46 1.75 20.41
C VAL A 65 17.05 0.35 20.30
N LYS A 66 16.45 -0.60 21.01
CA LYS A 66 16.76 -2.03 21.01
C LYS A 66 15.57 -2.88 20.57
N SER A 67 14.35 -2.47 20.91
CA SER A 67 13.11 -3.10 20.47
C SER A 67 12.11 -2.04 20.05
N LEU A 68 11.56 -2.22 18.84
CA LEU A 68 10.59 -1.29 18.30
C LEU A 68 9.32 -1.25 19.16
N GLU A 69 8.92 -2.38 19.75
CA GLU A 69 7.74 -2.51 20.60
C GLU A 69 7.95 -1.89 21.99
N GLU A 70 9.11 -2.13 22.59
CA GLU A 70 9.40 -1.73 23.98
C GLU A 70 9.89 -0.29 24.11
N ASP A 71 10.48 0.28 23.05
CA ASP A 71 11.08 1.62 23.12
C ASP A 71 10.20 2.72 22.47
N LEU A 72 9.23 2.38 21.62
CA LEU A 72 8.41 3.39 20.91
C LEU A 72 7.01 3.60 21.54
N TYR A 73 6.54 2.67 22.38
CA TYR A 73 5.16 2.67 22.88
C TYR A 73 4.79 3.90 23.72
N ASP A 74 5.75 4.58 24.34
CA ASP A 74 5.52 5.79 25.15
C ASP A 74 5.58 7.10 24.33
N GLY A 75 5.89 7.00 23.03
CA GLY A 75 6.04 8.10 22.11
C GLY A 75 7.31 8.93 22.28
N LEU A 76 8.27 8.56 23.14
CA LEU A 76 9.54 9.29 23.32
C LEU A 76 10.41 9.25 22.07
N VAL A 77 10.65 8.06 21.54
CA VAL A 77 11.46 7.86 20.33
C VAL A 77 10.77 8.53 19.14
N LEU A 78 9.46 8.32 18.98
CA LEU A 78 8.68 8.92 17.89
C LEU A 78 8.73 10.45 17.93
N HIS A 79 8.62 11.07 19.10
CA HIS A 79 8.75 12.53 19.25
C HIS A 79 10.08 13.03 18.68
N HIS A 80 11.21 12.46 19.14
CA HIS A 80 12.53 12.90 18.71
C HIS A 80 12.77 12.61 17.23
N LEU A 81 12.26 11.49 16.72
CA LEU A 81 12.33 11.15 15.31
C LEU A 81 11.67 12.22 14.44
N LEU A 82 10.49 12.72 14.83
CA LEU A 82 9.80 13.78 14.10
C LEU A 82 10.44 15.17 14.26
N GLU A 83 10.97 15.47 15.45
CA GLU A 83 11.74 16.70 15.66
C GLU A 83 12.97 16.74 14.73
N ASN A 84 13.69 15.62 14.59
CA ASN A 84 14.91 15.58 13.77
C ASN A 84 14.61 15.49 12.26
N LEU A 85 13.66 14.65 11.85
CA LEU A 85 13.34 14.45 10.42
C LEU A 85 12.53 15.61 9.82
N GLY A 86 11.56 16.14 10.56
CA GLY A 86 10.63 17.14 10.06
C GLY A 86 10.90 18.57 10.54
N SER A 87 11.87 18.78 11.44
CA SER A 87 11.99 20.04 12.22
C SER A 87 10.67 20.41 12.92
N LEU A 88 9.84 19.42 13.23
CA LEU A 88 8.49 19.61 13.77
C LEU A 88 8.59 19.81 15.28
N LYS A 89 8.28 21.01 15.77
CA LYS A 89 8.15 21.25 17.21
C LYS A 89 6.80 20.74 17.69
N LEU A 90 6.81 19.62 18.40
CA LEU A 90 5.63 19.07 19.05
C LEU A 90 5.39 19.77 20.39
N ASP A 91 4.21 20.39 20.56
CA ASP A 91 3.80 21.03 21.82
C ASP A 91 3.33 19.99 22.85
N VAL A 92 4.26 19.12 23.25
CA VAL A 92 4.02 18.05 24.22
C VAL A 92 5.21 17.89 25.15
N GLU A 93 4.95 17.54 26.41
CA GLU A 93 5.98 17.14 27.37
C GLU A 93 6.85 16.02 26.79
N LYS A 94 8.17 16.24 26.77
CA LYS A 94 9.13 15.26 26.24
C LYS A 94 9.08 13.93 27.01
N ILE A 95 8.87 13.96 28.32
CA ILE A 95 8.81 12.76 29.16
C ILE A 95 7.38 12.56 29.68
N ALA A 96 6.74 11.46 29.28
CA ALA A 96 5.39 11.10 29.69
C ALA A 96 5.43 9.84 30.58
N LEU A 97 5.46 10.02 31.91
CA LEU A 97 5.63 8.91 32.87
C LEU A 97 4.33 8.16 33.23
N THR A 98 3.17 8.72 32.90
CA THR A 98 1.87 8.11 33.21
C THR A 98 1.16 7.74 31.93
N GLU A 99 0.41 6.65 31.92
CA GLU A 99 -0.36 6.18 30.75
C GLU A 99 -1.25 7.29 30.15
N LYS A 100 -1.92 8.10 30.98
CA LYS A 100 -2.73 9.24 30.52
C LYS A 100 -1.91 10.29 29.74
N LYS A 101 -0.67 10.55 30.17
CA LYS A 101 0.26 11.46 29.49
C LYS A 101 0.80 10.82 28.21
N GLN A 102 1.13 9.52 28.24
CA GLN A 102 1.61 8.77 27.06
C GLN A 102 0.54 8.75 25.96
N ARG A 103 -0.72 8.44 26.33
CA ARG A 103 -1.88 8.49 25.43
C ARG A 103 -2.05 9.86 24.81
N LYS A 104 -2.03 10.93 25.62
CA LYS A 104 -2.11 12.32 25.10
C LYS A 104 -0.95 12.63 24.15
N LYS A 105 0.27 12.20 24.49
CA LYS A 105 1.46 12.43 23.67
C LYS A 105 1.38 11.74 22.32
N LEU A 106 1.04 10.45 22.31
CA LEU A 106 0.83 9.70 21.08
C LEU A 106 -0.31 10.27 20.24
N SER A 107 -1.41 10.71 20.86
CA SER A 107 -2.50 11.38 20.12
C SER A 107 -1.99 12.58 19.33
N VAL A 108 -1.21 13.46 19.96
CA VAL A 108 -0.64 14.62 19.26
C VAL A 108 0.36 14.21 18.17
N ILE A 109 1.24 13.25 18.46
CA ILE A 109 2.23 12.73 17.49
C ILE A 109 1.54 12.15 16.26
N LEU A 110 0.55 11.29 16.46
CA LEU A 110 -0.16 10.60 15.38
C LEU A 110 -1.04 11.57 14.59
N ASP A 111 -1.66 12.56 15.24
CA ASP A 111 -2.43 13.61 14.54
C ASP A 111 -1.54 14.48 13.64
N VAL A 112 -0.34 14.82 14.11
CA VAL A 112 0.65 15.57 13.30
C VAL A 112 1.11 14.71 12.12
N LEU A 113 1.39 13.43 12.36
CA LEU A 113 1.79 12.50 11.30
C LEU A 113 0.71 12.29 10.25
N ALA A 114 -0.54 12.08 10.64
CA ALA A 114 -1.65 11.92 9.69
C ALA A 114 -1.75 13.12 8.75
N LYS A 115 -1.56 14.35 9.28
CA LYS A 115 -1.54 15.59 8.49
C LYS A 115 -0.32 15.67 7.57
N CYS A 116 0.88 15.33 8.04
CA CYS A 116 2.10 15.34 7.21
C CYS A 116 2.01 14.33 6.06
N LEU A 117 1.51 13.13 6.36
CA LEU A 117 1.40 12.04 5.39
C LEU A 117 0.21 12.19 4.43
N GLN A 118 -0.68 13.16 4.66
CA GLN A 118 -1.93 13.36 3.92
C GLN A 118 -2.81 12.09 3.89
N LEU A 119 -2.77 11.29 4.96
CA LEU A 119 -3.52 10.04 5.06
C LEU A 119 -4.91 10.28 5.63
N GLU A 120 -5.92 9.66 5.03
CA GLU A 120 -7.25 9.57 5.64
C GLU A 120 -7.26 8.57 6.81
N GLU A 121 -8.12 8.81 7.81
CA GLU A 121 -8.27 7.93 8.98
C GLU A 121 -8.59 6.48 8.61
N SER A 122 -9.26 6.26 7.47
CA SER A 122 -9.63 4.94 6.94
C SER A 122 -8.44 4.11 6.47
N GLN A 123 -7.31 4.76 6.17
CA GLN A 123 -6.09 4.12 5.66
C GLN A 123 -5.06 3.84 6.76
N LEU A 124 -5.26 4.37 7.97
CA LEU A 124 -4.34 4.20 9.08
C LEU A 124 -4.38 2.77 9.61
N LYS A 125 -3.23 2.10 9.57
CA LYS A 125 -3.03 0.74 10.11
C LYS A 125 -2.56 0.75 11.57
N TRP A 126 -2.58 1.91 12.21
CA TRP A 126 -2.13 2.14 13.57
C TRP A 126 -3.10 3.07 14.30
N SER A 127 -3.09 3.00 15.62
CA SER A 127 -3.89 3.85 16.51
C SER A 127 -3.10 4.16 17.77
N VAL A 128 -3.53 5.15 18.55
CA VAL A 128 -2.92 5.44 19.85
C VAL A 128 -2.92 4.19 20.75
N GLU A 129 -4.05 3.48 20.80
CA GLU A 129 -4.20 2.29 21.65
C GLU A 129 -3.32 1.14 21.16
N SER A 130 -3.16 0.94 19.85
CA SER A 130 -2.33 -0.15 19.33
C SER A 130 -0.83 0.09 19.57
N ILE A 131 -0.36 1.35 19.48
CA ILE A 131 1.02 1.69 19.81
C ILE A 131 1.27 1.56 21.32
N LEU A 132 0.36 2.03 22.18
CA LEU A 132 0.45 1.85 23.64
C LEU A 132 0.46 0.37 24.04
N ALA A 133 -0.33 -0.45 23.35
CA ALA A 133 -0.41 -1.90 23.55
C ALA A 133 0.83 -2.66 23.00
N LYS A 134 1.86 -1.94 22.53
CA LYS A 134 3.09 -2.52 21.97
C LYS A 134 2.81 -3.44 20.78
N ASP A 135 1.81 -3.11 19.98
CA ASP A 135 1.50 -3.88 18.78
C ASP A 135 2.60 -3.66 17.73
N LEU A 136 3.40 -4.70 17.51
CA LEU A 136 4.50 -4.68 16.55
C LEU A 136 3.99 -4.34 15.14
N LEU A 137 2.84 -4.86 14.72
CA LEU A 137 2.34 -4.64 13.36
C LEU A 137 2.02 -3.17 13.11
N SER A 138 1.25 -2.54 14.01
CA SER A 138 0.96 -1.11 13.98
C SER A 138 2.25 -0.29 14.01
N THR A 139 3.20 -0.67 14.87
CA THR A 139 4.49 0.03 15.02
C THR A 139 5.31 -0.03 13.72
N LEU A 140 5.37 -1.18 13.06
CA LEU A 140 6.07 -1.34 11.79
C LEU A 140 5.42 -0.54 10.67
N HIS A 141 4.08 -0.56 10.55
CA HIS A 141 3.39 0.24 9.55
C HIS A 141 3.63 1.74 9.75
N LEU A 142 3.57 2.20 10.99
CA LEU A 142 3.86 3.59 11.34
C LEU A 142 5.29 3.98 10.93
N LEU A 143 6.28 3.18 11.32
CA LEU A 143 7.69 3.46 11.00
C LEU A 143 7.97 3.44 9.50
N VAL A 144 7.41 2.48 8.77
CA VAL A 144 7.54 2.43 7.31
C VAL A 144 6.93 3.67 6.66
N ALA A 145 5.76 4.13 7.13
CA ALA A 145 5.14 5.36 6.62
C ALA A 145 6.00 6.60 6.89
N ILE A 146 6.54 6.73 8.11
CA ILE A 146 7.46 7.82 8.48
C ILE A 146 8.71 7.78 7.59
N ALA A 147 9.36 6.62 7.48
CA ALA A 147 10.58 6.44 6.70
C ALA A 147 10.37 6.82 5.23
N LYS A 148 9.29 6.34 4.60
CA LYS A 148 8.97 6.65 3.20
C LYS A 148 8.74 8.14 2.94
N HIS A 149 8.12 8.84 3.90
CA HIS A 149 7.79 10.25 3.72
C HIS A 149 8.99 11.17 3.96
N PHE A 150 9.71 10.96 5.06
CA PHE A 150 10.80 11.86 5.46
C PHE A 150 12.15 11.48 4.85
N GLU A 151 12.33 10.22 4.44
CA GLU A 151 13.54 9.76 3.76
C GLU A 151 13.19 8.84 2.58
N PRO A 152 12.59 9.38 1.48
CA PRO A 152 12.15 8.56 0.33
C PRO A 152 13.26 7.77 -0.35
N THR A 153 14.51 8.20 -0.19
CA THR A 153 15.71 7.52 -0.71
C THR A 153 16.13 6.32 0.14
N LEU A 154 15.52 6.11 1.30
CA LEU A 154 15.83 4.99 2.18
C LEU A 154 15.39 3.67 1.54
N ALA A 155 16.37 2.79 1.29
CA ALA A 155 16.14 1.49 0.66
C ALA A 155 15.55 0.48 1.65
N LEU A 156 14.26 0.63 1.95
CA LEU A 156 13.52 -0.31 2.80
C LEU A 156 13.56 -1.74 2.21
N PRO A 157 13.70 -2.80 3.05
CA PRO A 157 13.62 -4.18 2.60
C PRO A 157 12.30 -4.46 1.84
N PRO A 158 12.33 -4.90 0.57
CA PRO A 158 11.13 -5.08 -0.23
C PRO A 158 10.41 -6.40 0.11
N ASN A 159 9.09 -6.46 -0.17
CA ASN A 159 8.29 -7.68 -0.03
C ASN A 159 8.31 -8.29 1.38
N VAL A 160 8.21 -7.46 2.41
CA VAL A 160 8.03 -7.92 3.78
C VAL A 160 6.54 -8.07 4.05
N GLN A 161 6.11 -9.32 4.24
CA GLN A 161 4.72 -9.68 4.52
C GLN A 161 4.63 -10.62 5.73
N VAL A 162 3.52 -10.56 6.45
CA VAL A 162 3.25 -11.41 7.62
C VAL A 162 1.84 -11.97 7.54
N GLU A 163 1.64 -13.20 8.01
CA GLU A 163 0.30 -13.72 8.20
C GLU A 163 -0.31 -13.12 9.46
N THR A 164 -1.54 -12.66 9.35
CA THR A 164 -2.30 -12.08 10.45
C THR A 164 -3.57 -12.88 10.69
N ILE A 165 -4.02 -12.84 11.95
CA ILE A 165 -5.31 -13.35 12.37
C ILE A 165 -6.11 -12.16 12.89
N THR A 166 -7.28 -11.93 12.29
CA THR A 166 -8.25 -10.96 12.79
C THR A 166 -9.33 -11.70 13.55
N ILE A 167 -9.53 -11.33 14.82
CA ILE A 167 -10.57 -11.86 15.69
C ILE A 167 -11.63 -10.78 15.86
N GLU A 168 -12.87 -11.10 15.53
CA GLU A 168 -14.04 -10.23 15.62
C GLU A 168 -15.06 -10.84 16.60
N THR A 169 -15.48 -10.06 17.60
CA THR A 169 -16.53 -10.48 18.53
C THR A 169 -17.90 -10.24 17.92
N THR A 170 -18.56 -11.32 17.48
CA THR A 170 -19.92 -11.26 16.93
C THR A 170 -20.97 -11.66 17.97
N SER A 171 -22.23 -11.35 17.70
CA SER A 171 -23.36 -11.79 18.56
C SER A 171 -23.52 -13.30 18.68
N ARG A 172 -22.81 -14.10 17.86
CA ARG A 172 -22.83 -15.57 17.85
C ARG A 172 -21.53 -16.19 18.37
N GLY A 173 -20.58 -15.39 18.87
CA GLY A 173 -19.26 -15.82 19.33
C GLY A 173 -18.11 -15.13 18.59
N LEU A 174 -16.90 -15.63 18.75
CA LEU A 174 -15.70 -15.11 18.09
C LEU A 174 -15.64 -15.60 16.64
N LYS A 175 -15.45 -14.68 15.69
CA LYS A 175 -15.14 -14.98 14.29
C LYS A 175 -13.65 -14.73 14.08
N THR A 176 -12.94 -15.75 13.59
CA THR A 176 -11.52 -15.67 13.28
C THR A 176 -11.34 -15.66 11.77
N SER A 177 -10.50 -14.77 11.25
CA SER A 177 -10.13 -14.74 9.84
C SER A 177 -8.62 -14.62 9.68
N LYS A 178 -8.07 -15.33 8.69
CA LYS A 178 -6.63 -15.33 8.37
C LYS A 178 -6.43 -14.43 7.13
N ALA A 179 -5.41 -13.58 7.16
CA ALA A 179 -5.06 -12.71 6.05
C ALA A 179 -3.53 -12.58 5.94
N VAL A 180 -3.02 -12.19 4.77
CA VAL A 180 -1.62 -11.79 4.60
C VAL A 180 -1.56 -10.27 4.61
N GLU A 181 -0.69 -9.72 5.44
CA GLU A 181 -0.47 -8.28 5.56
C GLU A 181 0.88 -7.89 4.99
N TYR A 182 0.89 -6.94 4.06
CA TYR A 182 2.10 -6.38 3.46
C TYR A 182 2.57 -5.16 4.26
N ILE A 183 3.78 -5.24 4.81
CA ILE A 183 4.41 -4.17 5.61
C ILE A 183 5.21 -3.25 4.70
N THR A 184 5.98 -3.80 3.77
CA THR A 184 6.68 -3.04 2.72
C THR A 184 6.15 -3.40 1.34
N GLU A 185 6.16 -2.42 0.44
CA GLU A 185 5.65 -2.60 -0.92
C GLU A 185 6.61 -3.44 -1.77
N ASN A 186 6.05 -4.13 -2.77
CA ASN A 186 6.85 -4.72 -3.84
C ASN A 186 7.22 -3.63 -4.83
N LYS A 187 8.51 -3.37 -5.05
CA LYS A 187 8.97 -2.48 -6.15
C LYS A 187 8.40 -2.90 -7.51
N GLU A 188 8.05 -4.18 -7.69
CA GLU A 188 7.44 -4.72 -8.91
C GLU A 188 5.92 -4.44 -9.02
N ASN A 189 5.19 -4.19 -7.92
CA ASN A 189 3.73 -3.88 -7.94
C ASN A 189 3.39 -2.39 -7.88
N ILE A 190 4.34 -1.51 -7.55
CA ILE A 190 4.10 -0.05 -7.49
C ILE A 190 3.48 0.45 -8.79
N GLU A 191 3.84 -0.16 -9.91
CA GLU A 191 3.33 0.21 -11.23
C GLU A 191 1.97 -0.35 -11.61
N ALA A 192 1.43 -1.34 -10.91
CA ALA A 192 0.17 -1.98 -11.28
C ALA A 192 -0.99 -1.58 -10.36
N GLN A 193 -0.76 -1.47 -9.05
CA GLN A 193 -1.82 -1.19 -8.06
C GLN A 193 -2.04 0.30 -7.79
N SER A 194 -0.99 1.11 -7.66
CA SER A 194 -1.16 2.57 -7.43
C SER A 194 -1.78 3.29 -8.64
N LYS A 195 -1.56 2.76 -9.85
CA LYS A 195 -2.12 3.32 -11.07
C LYS A 195 -3.64 3.11 -11.11
N ASP A 196 -4.14 1.95 -10.67
CA ASP A 196 -5.57 1.64 -10.69
C ASP A 196 -6.37 2.59 -9.79
N ASP A 197 -5.84 2.93 -8.61
CA ASP A 197 -6.44 3.87 -7.66
C ASP A 197 -6.32 5.33 -8.14
N ALA A 198 -5.17 5.72 -8.69
CA ALA A 198 -4.94 7.06 -9.23
C ALA A 198 -5.82 7.36 -10.46
N PHE A 199 -6.11 6.34 -11.28
CA PHE A 199 -7.07 6.46 -12.38
C PHE A 199 -8.48 6.68 -11.84
N ASP A 200 -8.92 5.92 -10.84
CA ASP A 200 -10.25 6.07 -10.24
C ASP A 200 -10.46 7.46 -9.62
N GLU A 201 -9.45 7.99 -8.93
CA GLU A 201 -9.48 9.36 -8.38
C GLU A 201 -9.47 10.43 -9.50
N LEU A 202 -8.65 10.27 -10.54
CA LEU A 202 -8.62 11.17 -11.69
C LEU A 202 -9.98 11.21 -12.42
N PHE A 203 -10.66 10.07 -12.53
CA PHE A 203 -11.96 9.98 -13.17
C PHE A 203 -13.08 10.58 -12.33
N SER A 204 -12.98 10.52 -11.01
CA SER A 204 -13.92 11.22 -10.12
C SER A 204 -13.86 12.74 -10.29
N CYS A 205 -12.69 13.28 -10.66
CA CYS A 205 -12.43 14.71 -10.79
C CYS A 205 -12.71 15.32 -12.18
N ALA A 206 -12.75 14.51 -13.25
CA ALA A 206 -12.80 15.02 -14.64
C ALA A 206 -13.68 14.20 -15.60
N PRO A 207 -15.02 14.22 -15.44
CA PRO A 207 -15.94 13.51 -16.33
C PRO A 207 -15.99 14.07 -17.77
N ASP A 208 -15.66 15.35 -17.96
CA ASP A 208 -15.83 16.05 -19.24
C ASP A 208 -14.78 15.67 -20.31
N LYS A 209 -13.75 14.87 -19.98
CA LYS A 209 -12.74 14.38 -20.93
C LYS A 209 -13.13 13.06 -21.63
N LEU A 210 -14.32 12.54 -21.35
CA LEU A 210 -14.84 11.24 -21.82
C LEU A 210 -14.93 11.10 -23.36
N ASP A 211 -15.06 12.20 -24.10
CA ASP A 211 -15.22 12.13 -25.56
C ASP A 211 -13.90 11.91 -26.33
N ALA A 212 -12.74 12.15 -25.70
CA ALA A 212 -11.45 11.91 -26.34
C ALA A 212 -11.09 10.42 -26.37
N THR A 213 -11.46 9.64 -25.34
CA THR A 213 -11.13 8.21 -25.24
C THR A 213 -11.94 7.34 -26.19
N LYS A 214 -13.18 7.73 -26.50
CA LYS A 214 -14.03 7.04 -27.49
C LYS A 214 -13.42 6.97 -28.89
N LYS A 215 -12.45 7.82 -29.22
CA LYS A 215 -11.75 7.76 -30.52
C LYS A 215 -10.81 6.55 -30.64
N PHE A 216 -10.52 5.88 -29.53
CA PHE A 216 -9.63 4.72 -29.49
C PHE A 216 -10.39 3.39 -29.45
N SER A 217 -11.71 3.41 -29.24
CA SER A 217 -12.51 2.18 -29.05
C SER A 217 -12.65 1.33 -30.31
N ASP A 218 -12.45 1.90 -31.50
CA ASP A 218 -12.47 1.19 -32.77
C ASP A 218 -11.13 0.51 -33.12
N GLY A 219 -10.11 0.71 -32.28
CA GLY A 219 -8.76 0.15 -32.41
C GLY A 219 -7.90 0.76 -33.52
N VAL A 220 -8.45 1.60 -34.40
CA VAL A 220 -7.73 2.12 -35.58
C VAL A 220 -6.62 3.07 -35.15
N ILE A 221 -6.93 4.03 -34.29
CA ILE A 221 -5.94 5.00 -33.80
C ILE A 221 -4.85 4.30 -32.98
N LEU A 222 -5.21 3.29 -32.17
CA LEU A 222 -4.24 2.51 -31.39
C LEU A 222 -3.23 1.81 -32.32
N LEU A 223 -3.73 1.10 -33.34
CA LEU A 223 -2.89 0.43 -34.33
C LEU A 223 -1.93 1.41 -35.01
N LEU A 224 -2.45 2.53 -35.53
CA LEU A 224 -1.64 3.54 -36.19
C LEU A 224 -0.58 4.15 -35.26
N LEU A 225 -0.93 4.40 -34.00
CA LEU A 225 0.00 4.94 -33.00
C LEU A 225 1.12 3.94 -32.69
N ILE A 226 0.80 2.66 -32.51
CA ILE A 226 1.78 1.60 -32.26
C ILE A 226 2.74 1.48 -33.44
N GLY A 227 2.22 1.41 -34.67
CA GLY A 227 3.05 1.32 -35.87
C GLY A 227 4.01 2.51 -36.03
N GLN A 228 3.55 3.72 -35.69
CA GLN A 228 4.37 4.93 -35.72
C GLN A 228 5.48 4.91 -34.65
N LEU A 229 5.16 4.48 -33.43
CA LEU A 229 6.10 4.47 -32.30
C LEU A 229 7.14 3.34 -32.39
N GLU A 230 6.74 2.16 -32.85
CA GLU A 230 7.64 1.02 -33.04
C GLU A 230 8.38 1.04 -34.39
N GLY A 231 8.04 1.98 -35.27
CA GLY A 231 8.76 2.21 -36.53
C GLY A 231 8.53 1.15 -37.60
N TYR A 232 7.39 0.45 -37.57
CA TYR A 232 7.02 -0.55 -38.58
C TYR A 232 5.71 -0.22 -39.31
N PHE A 233 5.64 -0.64 -40.57
CA PHE A 233 4.44 -0.46 -41.39
C PHE A 233 3.40 -1.54 -41.10
N LEU A 234 2.21 -1.12 -40.67
CA LEU A 234 1.06 -2.00 -40.57
C LEU A 234 0.43 -2.23 -41.95
N ASN A 235 0.29 -3.50 -42.35
CA ASN A 235 -0.39 -3.85 -43.58
C ASN A 235 -1.89 -3.57 -43.44
N LEU A 236 -2.44 -2.73 -44.32
CA LEU A 236 -3.86 -2.35 -44.34
C LEU A 236 -4.81 -3.55 -44.58
N ARG A 237 -4.29 -4.73 -44.94
CA ARG A 237 -5.08 -5.97 -45.02
C ARG A 237 -5.27 -6.66 -43.67
N ASN A 238 -4.50 -6.30 -42.65
CA ASN A 238 -4.50 -6.97 -41.35
C ASN A 238 -5.51 -6.37 -40.37
N PHE A 239 -6.04 -5.18 -40.66
CA PHE A 239 -7.00 -4.47 -39.81
C PHE A 239 -7.98 -3.65 -40.66
N PHE A 240 -9.11 -3.27 -40.06
CA PHE A 240 -10.16 -2.50 -40.71
C PHE A 240 -9.94 -1.01 -40.46
N LEU A 241 -9.66 -0.23 -41.51
CA LEU A 241 -9.44 1.22 -41.37
C LEU A 241 -10.74 1.99 -41.04
N THR A 242 -11.88 1.43 -41.44
CA THR A 242 -13.22 1.96 -41.18
C THR A 242 -14.11 0.83 -40.68
N PRO A 243 -13.95 0.39 -39.42
CA PRO A 243 -14.74 -0.72 -38.89
C PRO A 243 -16.22 -0.33 -38.84
N ALA A 244 -17.07 -1.16 -39.43
CA ALA A 244 -18.51 -1.00 -39.53
C ALA A 244 -19.29 -1.88 -38.54
N SER A 245 -18.60 -2.77 -37.82
CA SER A 245 -19.21 -3.65 -36.83
C SER A 245 -18.35 -3.79 -35.57
N THR A 246 -18.98 -4.11 -34.44
CA THR A 246 -18.31 -4.42 -33.17
C THR A 246 -17.29 -5.56 -33.32
N MET A 247 -17.54 -6.52 -34.22
CA MET A 247 -16.61 -7.61 -34.51
C MET A 247 -15.33 -7.11 -35.19
N GLU A 248 -15.44 -6.16 -36.12
CA GLU A 248 -14.29 -5.53 -36.77
C GLU A 248 -13.52 -4.63 -35.80
N MET A 249 -14.21 -3.93 -34.90
CA MET A 249 -13.58 -3.16 -33.81
C MET A 249 -12.81 -4.07 -32.85
N LEU A 250 -13.42 -5.19 -32.41
CA LEU A 250 -12.75 -6.19 -31.57
C LEU A 250 -11.53 -6.80 -32.26
N HIS A 251 -11.63 -7.08 -33.56
CA HIS A 251 -10.49 -7.56 -34.35
C HIS A 251 -9.32 -6.56 -34.30
N ASN A 252 -9.60 -5.27 -34.56
CA ASN A 252 -8.58 -4.22 -34.51
C ASN A 252 -7.96 -4.07 -33.11
N VAL A 253 -8.79 -4.07 -32.06
CA VAL A 253 -8.34 -3.93 -30.67
C VAL A 253 -7.51 -5.13 -30.23
N ASN A 254 -7.93 -6.36 -30.55
CA ASN A 254 -7.14 -7.56 -30.25
C ASN A 254 -5.78 -7.53 -30.95
N LEU A 255 -5.73 -7.14 -32.23
CA LEU A 255 -4.46 -6.97 -32.94
C LEU A 255 -3.57 -5.90 -32.27
N ALA A 256 -4.14 -4.79 -31.83
CA ALA A 256 -3.38 -3.76 -31.10
C ALA A 256 -2.79 -4.31 -29.78
N LEU A 257 -3.58 -5.06 -29.01
CA LEU A 257 -3.13 -5.67 -27.75
C LEU A 257 -2.07 -6.75 -27.98
N GLU A 258 -2.19 -7.56 -29.03
CA GLU A 258 -1.17 -8.53 -29.43
C GLU A 258 0.16 -7.85 -29.75
N LEU A 259 0.14 -6.80 -30.58
CA LEU A 259 1.35 -6.04 -30.93
C LEU A 259 2.00 -5.39 -29.70
N LEU A 260 1.20 -4.88 -28.77
CA LEU A 260 1.69 -4.32 -27.51
C LEU A 260 2.31 -5.41 -26.60
N ALA A 261 1.72 -6.60 -26.56
CA ALA A 261 2.25 -7.72 -25.80
C ALA A 261 3.57 -8.23 -26.39
N GLU A 262 3.66 -8.37 -27.72
CA GLU A 262 4.88 -8.74 -28.43
C GLU A 262 6.01 -7.71 -28.24
N GLY A 263 5.66 -6.42 -28.20
CA GLY A 263 6.60 -5.33 -27.92
C GLY A 263 6.95 -5.15 -26.43
N GLY A 264 6.47 -6.03 -25.55
CA GLY A 264 6.72 -6.01 -24.11
C GLY A 264 6.10 -4.81 -23.37
N LEU A 265 5.07 -4.16 -23.93
CA LEU A 265 4.43 -2.96 -23.36
C LEU A 265 3.31 -3.28 -22.36
N LEU A 266 2.75 -4.50 -22.40
CA LEU A 266 1.69 -4.92 -21.50
C LEU A 266 2.24 -5.89 -20.46
N ASN A 267 2.30 -5.44 -19.21
CA ASN A 267 2.58 -6.26 -18.04
C ASN A 267 1.28 -6.69 -17.30
N PHE A 268 0.11 -6.38 -17.86
CA PHE A 268 -1.21 -6.76 -17.33
C PHE A 268 -2.15 -7.23 -18.44
N SER A 269 -3.17 -7.98 -18.06
CA SER A 269 -4.26 -8.39 -18.96
C SER A 269 -5.23 -7.22 -19.18
N VAL A 270 -5.56 -6.94 -20.43
CA VAL A 270 -6.59 -5.97 -20.84
C VAL A 270 -7.67 -6.70 -21.61
N ASN A 271 -8.92 -6.50 -21.22
CA ASN A 271 -10.05 -7.04 -21.96
C ASN A 271 -10.35 -6.12 -23.17
N SER A 272 -10.34 -6.69 -24.37
CA SER A 272 -10.63 -5.94 -25.60
C SER A 272 -12.08 -5.46 -25.66
N GLU A 273 -13.02 -6.15 -25.01
CA GLU A 273 -14.41 -5.71 -24.92
C GLU A 273 -14.54 -4.39 -24.15
N ASP A 274 -13.75 -4.19 -23.09
CA ASP A 274 -13.78 -2.97 -22.30
C ASP A 274 -13.34 -1.76 -23.15
N ILE A 275 -12.29 -1.92 -23.97
CA ILE A 275 -11.84 -0.89 -24.91
C ILE A 275 -12.91 -0.59 -25.96
N VAL A 276 -13.52 -1.61 -26.56
CA VAL A 276 -14.57 -1.44 -27.59
C VAL A 276 -15.81 -0.76 -27.02
N ASN A 277 -16.15 -1.07 -25.75
CA ASN A 277 -17.23 -0.41 -25.01
C ASN A 277 -16.90 1.03 -24.60
N GLY A 278 -15.68 1.51 -24.86
CA GLY A 278 -15.24 2.85 -24.53
C GLY A 278 -14.88 3.03 -23.05
N ASP A 279 -14.53 1.95 -22.36
CA ASP A 279 -14.08 2.01 -20.97
C ASP A 279 -12.82 2.88 -20.88
N MET A 280 -12.98 4.03 -20.22
CA MET A 280 -11.94 5.04 -20.14
C MET A 280 -10.72 4.53 -19.37
N LYS A 281 -10.92 3.69 -18.35
CA LYS A 281 -9.84 3.14 -17.53
C LYS A 281 -8.99 2.18 -18.36
N ALA A 282 -9.62 1.27 -19.09
CA ALA A 282 -8.95 0.34 -20.00
C ALA A 282 -8.16 1.08 -21.09
N ILE A 283 -8.77 2.09 -21.74
CA ILE A 283 -8.13 2.87 -22.80
C ILE A 283 -6.95 3.68 -22.27
N MET A 284 -7.10 4.37 -21.14
CA MET A 284 -6.02 5.18 -20.55
C MET A 284 -4.86 4.33 -20.05
N ARG A 285 -5.11 3.12 -19.54
CA ARG A 285 -4.05 2.17 -19.17
C ARG A 285 -3.19 1.79 -20.38
N VAL A 286 -3.82 1.51 -21.53
CA VAL A 286 -3.10 1.22 -22.78
C VAL A 286 -2.31 2.43 -23.28
N LEU A 287 -2.92 3.63 -23.29
CA LEU A 287 -2.25 4.86 -23.72
C LEU A 287 -1.09 5.25 -22.78
N TYR A 288 -1.25 5.02 -21.48
CA TYR A 288 -0.20 5.25 -20.50
C TYR A 288 0.99 4.31 -20.71
N CYS A 289 0.76 3.03 -21.01
CA CYS A 289 1.85 2.09 -21.35
C CYS A 289 2.67 2.59 -22.55
N LEU A 290 2.00 3.06 -23.59
CA LEU A 290 2.64 3.66 -24.77
C LEU A 290 3.41 4.92 -24.38
N TYR A 291 2.79 5.82 -23.60
CA TYR A 291 3.45 7.03 -23.14
C TYR A 291 4.70 6.73 -22.29
N SER A 292 4.60 5.86 -21.29
CA SER A 292 5.73 5.54 -20.40
C SER A 292 6.92 4.93 -21.12
N LYS A 293 6.71 4.13 -22.17
CA LYS A 293 7.80 3.56 -22.96
C LYS A 293 8.51 4.61 -23.83
N TYR A 294 7.76 5.57 -24.36
CA TYR A 294 8.25 6.51 -25.37
C TYR A 294 8.46 7.96 -24.88
N ARG A 295 8.12 8.25 -23.63
CA ARG A 295 8.49 9.50 -22.96
C ARG A 295 9.99 9.45 -22.69
N THR A 296 10.77 9.99 -23.62
CA THR A 296 12.16 10.37 -23.37
C THR A 296 12.22 11.27 -22.14
N GLU A 297 13.10 10.95 -21.18
CA GLU A 297 13.54 11.91 -20.18
C GLU A 297 14.18 13.07 -20.96
N GLU A 298 13.45 14.18 -21.11
CA GLU A 298 14.06 15.45 -21.46
C GLU A 298 14.99 15.82 -20.28
N GLU A 299 16.30 15.61 -20.47
CA GLU A 299 17.37 16.21 -19.66
C GLU A 299 17.35 17.74 -19.72
#